data_AF-A0A7S2EY98-F1
#
_entry.id   AF-A0A7S2EY98-F1
#
_cell.length_a   1.000
_cell.length_b   1.000
_cell.length_c   1.000
_cell.angle_alpha   90.00
_cell.angle_beta   90.00
_cell.angle_gamma   90.00
#
_symmetry.space_group_name_H-M   'P 1'
#
loop_
_entity.id
_entity.type
_entity.pdbx_description
1 polymer ?
#
loop_
_entity_poly.entity_id
_entity_poly.type
_entity_poly.pdbx_seq_one_letter_code
_entity_poly.pdbx_strand_id
1 'polypeptide(L)'
;ESAVEESPAAPTGMSAMEKMGKAFKQTMKAAQVAIPVAMAVAQKGPTKFLRDTLPLGLGRVFVNEKTEVHQCGDISSALYCQTSDKLYNINCAGWTGSACLSKAEATSCDVLTSEGACHKSSAKFGLECAGWGGSVCLEKGAEASKITSESICARSAEALGIESAGWSGSSCLKAGEVKCSAITHAGICRDAKARLGVSCAGWSGAECLAKEDATCEKLVTKPICEKAYAKIGATCAWTGDRCAPDNAGVKFARGQ
;
A
#
# COMPACT_ATOMS: atom_id res chain seq x y z
N GLU A 1 44.29 -52.49 -0.70
CA GLU A 1 43.65 -51.44 0.10
C GLU A 1 42.81 -52.09 1.18
N SER A 2 43.19 -51.91 2.45
CA SER A 2 42.56 -52.56 3.61
C SER A 2 41.60 -51.56 4.26
N ALA A 3 40.32 -51.92 4.34
CA ALA A 3 39.29 -51.14 5.03
C ALA A 3 39.45 -51.28 6.55
N VAL A 4 39.56 -50.15 7.25
CA VAL A 4 39.57 -50.07 8.71
C VAL A 4 38.12 -49.97 9.18
N GLU A 5 37.65 -51.01 9.86
CA GLU A 5 36.34 -51.08 10.50
C GLU A 5 36.38 -50.26 11.80
N GLU A 6 35.90 -49.01 11.77
CA GLU A 6 35.72 -48.20 12.99
C GLU A 6 34.53 -48.73 13.79
N SER A 7 34.82 -49.28 14.97
CA SER A 7 33.82 -49.75 15.93
C SER A 7 33.08 -48.56 16.54
N PRO A 8 31.73 -48.53 16.54
CA PRO A 8 30.97 -47.40 17.07
C PRO A 8 31.13 -47.32 18.60
N ALA A 9 31.62 -46.16 19.07
CA ALA A 9 31.75 -45.87 20.48
C ALA A 9 30.41 -45.98 21.21
N ALA A 10 30.41 -46.68 22.36
CA ALA A 10 29.23 -46.86 23.18
C ALA A 10 28.71 -45.51 23.71
N PRO A 11 27.39 -45.24 23.66
CA PRO A 11 26.82 -43.99 24.15
C PRO A 11 27.04 -43.87 25.66
N THR A 12 27.76 -42.83 26.07
CA THR A 12 27.89 -42.44 27.48
C THR A 12 26.52 -42.05 28.02
N GLY A 13 26.04 -42.82 29.00
CA GLY A 13 24.71 -42.67 29.57
C GLY A 13 24.52 -41.32 30.25
N MET A 14 23.67 -40.46 29.69
CA MET A 14 23.20 -39.27 30.41
C MET A 14 22.52 -39.66 31.73
N SER A 15 22.88 -38.97 32.81
CA SER A 15 22.28 -39.16 34.13
C SER A 15 20.77 -38.85 34.13
N ALA A 16 20.02 -39.50 35.02
CA ALA A 16 18.57 -39.29 35.15
C ALA A 16 18.20 -37.81 35.41
N MET A 17 19.05 -37.07 36.13
CA MET A 17 18.86 -35.64 36.38
C MET A 17 19.01 -34.79 35.12
N GLU A 18 19.96 -35.10 34.23
CA GLU A 18 20.11 -34.37 32.96
C GLU A 18 18.92 -34.60 32.03
N LYS A 19 18.36 -35.83 32.03
CA LYS A 19 17.12 -36.15 31.30
C LYS A 19 15.92 -35.37 31.84
N MET A 20 15.75 -35.31 33.17
CA MET A 20 14.67 -34.51 33.79
C MET A 20 14.82 -33.02 33.49
N GLY A 21 16.03 -32.46 33.54
CA GLY A 21 16.29 -31.05 33.24
C GLY A 21 15.94 -30.68 31.79
N LYS A 22 16.29 -31.53 30.81
CA LYS A 22 15.93 -31.31 29.40
C LYS A 22 14.41 -31.39 29.18
N ALA A 23 13.73 -32.36 29.79
CA ALA A 23 12.28 -32.48 29.72
C ALA A 23 11.56 -31.26 30.30
N PHE A 24 11.95 -30.81 31.50
CA PHE A 24 11.39 -29.62 32.14
C PHE A 24 11.57 -28.36 31.29
N LYS A 25 12.76 -28.17 30.70
CA LYS A 25 13.04 -27.02 29.81
C LYS A 25 12.20 -27.05 28.54
N GLN A 26 11.94 -28.24 27.98
CA GLN A 26 11.04 -28.39 26.83
C GLN A 26 9.59 -28.05 27.20
N THR A 27 9.09 -28.54 28.33
CA THR A 27 7.73 -28.22 28.80
C THR A 27 7.54 -26.73 29.08
N MET A 28 8.52 -26.08 29.71
CA MET A 28 8.47 -24.63 29.99
C MET A 28 8.44 -23.80 28.70
N LYS A 29 9.21 -24.18 27.67
CA LYS A 29 9.17 -23.51 26.36
C LYS A 29 7.82 -23.67 25.65
N ALA A 30 7.21 -24.84 25.71
CA ALA A 30 5.88 -25.07 25.15
C ALA A 30 4.81 -24.21 25.85
N ALA A 31 4.86 -24.13 27.19
CA ALA A 31 3.94 -23.31 27.98
C ALA A 31 4.08 -21.80 27.68
N GLN A 32 5.31 -21.31 27.46
CA GLN A 32 5.57 -19.91 27.12
C GLN A 32 4.91 -19.47 25.80
N VAL A 33 4.70 -20.39 24.86
CA VAL A 33 4.00 -20.11 23.59
C VAL A 33 2.50 -20.35 23.71
N ALA A 34 2.09 -21.38 24.44
CA ALA A 34 0.67 -21.76 24.56
C ALA A 34 -0.17 -20.73 25.32
N ILE A 35 0.35 -20.13 26.38
CA ILE A 35 -0.42 -19.17 27.21
C ILE A 35 -0.82 -17.92 26.42
N PRO A 36 0.09 -17.19 25.74
CA PRO A 36 -0.28 -16.02 24.93
C PRO A 36 -1.25 -16.37 23.80
N VAL A 37 -1.07 -17.53 23.16
CA VAL A 37 -1.97 -18.01 22.09
C VAL A 37 -3.37 -18.29 22.64
N ALA A 38 -3.49 -19.00 23.76
CA ALA A 38 -4.77 -19.29 24.39
C ALA A 38 -5.49 -18.00 24.82
N MET A 39 -4.76 -17.03 25.40
CA MET A 39 -5.33 -15.73 25.74
C MET A 39 -5.79 -14.96 24.50
N ALA A 40 -5.00 -14.94 23.42
CA ALA A 40 -5.37 -14.27 22.18
C ALA A 40 -6.59 -14.91 21.50
N VAL A 41 -6.69 -16.26 21.53
CA VAL A 41 -7.86 -17.01 21.05
C VAL A 41 -9.09 -16.69 21.91
N ALA A 42 -8.96 -16.68 23.24
CA ALA A 42 -10.07 -16.34 24.14
C ALA A 42 -10.58 -14.91 23.94
N GLN A 43 -9.69 -13.95 23.67
CA GLN A 43 -10.05 -12.55 23.45
C GLN A 43 -10.68 -12.29 22.08
N LYS A 44 -10.14 -12.88 21.01
CA LYS A 44 -10.57 -12.59 19.63
C LYS A 44 -11.57 -13.60 19.06
N GLY A 45 -11.67 -14.78 19.67
CA GLY A 45 -12.29 -15.96 19.08
C GLY A 45 -11.32 -16.72 18.16
N PRO A 46 -11.51 -18.04 17.99
CA PRO A 46 -10.58 -18.90 17.24
C PRO A 46 -10.48 -18.51 15.76
N THR A 47 -11.60 -18.15 15.13
CA THR A 47 -11.67 -17.76 13.71
C THR A 47 -10.86 -16.50 13.42
N LYS A 48 -11.09 -15.44 14.20
CA LYS A 48 -10.38 -14.17 14.04
C LYS A 48 -8.90 -14.31 14.38
N PHE A 49 -8.57 -15.10 15.41
CA PHE A 49 -7.18 -15.41 15.75
C PHE A 49 -6.46 -16.10 14.58
N LEU A 50 -7.04 -17.16 14.01
CA LEU A 50 -6.44 -17.87 12.86
C LEU A 50 -6.28 -16.94 11.65
N ARG A 51 -7.28 -16.11 11.37
CA ARG A 51 -7.23 -15.13 10.27
C ARG A 51 -6.11 -14.11 10.44
N ASP A 52 -5.91 -13.60 11.66
CA ASP A 52 -4.88 -12.60 11.96
C ASP A 52 -3.45 -13.21 12.04
N THR A 53 -3.34 -14.51 12.38
CA THR A 53 -2.05 -15.17 12.66
C THR A 53 -1.41 -15.76 11.41
N LEU A 54 -2.19 -16.11 10.39
CA LEU A 54 -1.65 -16.69 9.16
C LEU A 54 -0.82 -15.66 8.37
N PRO A 55 0.42 -15.99 7.98
CA PRO A 55 1.33 -15.05 7.34
C PRO A 55 0.83 -14.66 5.94
N LEU A 56 1.36 -13.55 5.42
CA LEU A 56 1.11 -13.07 4.06
C LEU A 56 -0.40 -12.82 3.75
N GLY A 57 -1.21 -12.60 4.79
CA GLY A 57 -2.65 -12.37 4.62
C GLY A 57 -3.45 -13.62 4.23
N LEU A 58 -2.86 -14.82 4.28
CA LEU A 58 -3.53 -16.07 3.92
C LEU A 58 -4.79 -16.35 4.75
N GLY A 59 -4.88 -15.79 5.96
CA GLY A 59 -6.08 -15.87 6.78
C GLY A 59 -7.33 -15.30 6.08
N ARG A 60 -7.19 -14.23 5.29
CA ARG A 60 -8.31 -13.68 4.50
C ARG A 60 -8.70 -14.58 3.32
N VAL A 61 -7.82 -15.50 2.92
CA VAL A 61 -8.09 -16.43 1.82
C VAL A 61 -8.80 -17.67 2.36
N PHE A 62 -8.37 -18.21 3.51
CA PHE A 62 -8.84 -19.52 3.99
C PHE A 62 -9.89 -19.47 5.11
N VAL A 63 -10.05 -18.32 5.78
CA VAL A 63 -10.93 -18.20 6.96
C VAL A 63 -12.06 -17.24 6.68
N ASN A 64 -13.29 -17.76 6.77
CA ASN A 64 -14.50 -16.95 6.81
C ASN A 64 -14.70 -16.40 8.23
N GLU A 65 -14.88 -15.09 8.39
CA GLU A 65 -15.07 -14.45 9.69
C GLU A 65 -16.42 -14.80 10.30
N LYS A 66 -17.47 -14.87 9.48
CA LYS A 66 -18.82 -15.24 9.93
C LYS A 66 -18.98 -16.75 9.95
N THR A 67 -19.56 -17.27 11.02
CA THR A 67 -19.90 -18.69 11.15
C THR A 67 -21.14 -19.05 10.33
N GLU A 68 -22.09 -18.13 10.26
CA GLU A 68 -23.33 -18.27 9.51
C GLU A 68 -23.26 -17.42 8.24
N VAL A 69 -23.67 -17.99 7.11
CA VAL A 69 -23.63 -17.36 5.79
C VAL A 69 -25.03 -17.43 5.20
N HIS A 70 -25.66 -16.27 5.03
CA HIS A 70 -27.01 -16.14 4.46
C HIS A 70 -27.00 -15.45 3.10
N GLN A 71 -25.98 -14.64 2.83
CA GLN A 71 -25.80 -13.90 1.58
C GLN A 71 -24.32 -13.81 1.20
N CYS A 72 -24.04 -13.39 -0.04
CA CYS A 72 -22.66 -13.29 -0.53
C CYS A 72 -21.79 -12.36 0.32
N GLY A 73 -22.33 -11.22 0.76
CA GLY A 73 -21.63 -10.29 1.64
C GLY A 73 -21.21 -10.87 3.01
N ASP A 74 -21.74 -12.04 3.41
CA ASP A 74 -21.29 -12.73 4.62
C ASP A 74 -20.00 -13.52 4.42
N ILE A 75 -19.57 -13.73 3.18
CA ILE A 75 -18.37 -14.47 2.82
C ILE A 75 -17.18 -13.52 2.76
N SER A 76 -16.32 -13.58 3.77
CA SER A 76 -15.10 -12.77 3.90
C SER A 76 -13.84 -13.48 3.39
N SER A 77 -14.00 -14.65 2.76
CA SER A 77 -12.92 -15.48 2.20
C SER A 77 -13.04 -15.57 0.68
N ALA A 78 -11.96 -15.24 -0.02
CA ALA A 78 -11.92 -15.32 -1.49
C ALA A 78 -12.11 -16.76 -1.99
N LEU A 79 -11.53 -17.75 -1.30
CA LEU A 79 -11.68 -19.17 -1.64
C LEU A 79 -13.12 -19.62 -1.46
N TYR A 80 -13.74 -19.28 -0.33
CA TYR A 80 -15.11 -19.70 -0.04
C TYR A 80 -16.11 -19.01 -0.97
N CYS A 81 -15.82 -17.79 -1.40
CA CYS A 81 -16.63 -17.09 -2.39
C CYS A 81 -16.69 -17.85 -3.73
N GLN A 82 -15.56 -18.43 -4.17
CA GLN A 82 -15.48 -19.21 -5.41
C GLN A 82 -16.25 -20.53 -5.34
N THR A 83 -16.46 -21.08 -4.15
CA THR A 83 -17.19 -22.34 -3.90
C THR A 83 -18.49 -22.13 -3.13
N SER A 84 -19.04 -20.92 -3.18
CA SER A 84 -20.20 -20.49 -2.39
C SER A 84 -21.47 -21.28 -2.74
N ASP A 85 -21.62 -21.66 -4.00
CA ASP A 85 -22.69 -22.51 -4.50
C ASP A 85 -22.68 -23.89 -3.81
N LYS A 86 -21.49 -24.49 -3.68
CA LYS A 86 -21.32 -25.82 -3.08
C LYS A 86 -21.38 -25.81 -1.56
N LEU A 87 -20.78 -24.80 -0.92
CA LEU A 87 -20.67 -24.73 0.54
C LEU A 87 -21.92 -24.19 1.21
N TYR A 88 -22.59 -23.23 0.58
CA TYR A 88 -23.68 -22.47 1.21
C TYR A 88 -24.98 -22.49 0.40
N ASN A 89 -24.99 -23.10 -0.80
CA ASN A 89 -26.12 -23.04 -1.72
C ASN A 89 -26.51 -21.59 -2.09
N ILE A 90 -25.52 -20.70 -2.19
CA ILE A 90 -25.69 -19.29 -2.57
C ILE A 90 -24.90 -19.02 -3.85
N ASN A 91 -25.55 -18.45 -4.86
CA ASN A 91 -24.91 -18.15 -6.14
C ASN A 91 -24.28 -16.74 -6.12
N CYS A 92 -23.01 -16.66 -5.72
CA CYS A 92 -22.26 -15.41 -5.75
C CYS A 92 -21.62 -15.17 -7.12
N ALA A 93 -21.61 -13.91 -7.54
CA ALA A 93 -20.96 -13.50 -8.79
C ALA A 93 -19.44 -13.65 -8.68
N GLY A 94 -18.85 -13.24 -7.55
CA GLY A 94 -17.45 -13.53 -7.25
C GLY A 94 -16.83 -12.59 -6.23
N TRP A 95 -15.53 -12.80 -6.01
CA TRP A 95 -14.70 -11.98 -5.12
C TRP A 95 -14.27 -10.71 -5.84
N THR A 96 -14.57 -9.55 -5.28
CA THR A 96 -14.23 -8.24 -5.87
C THR A 96 -12.81 -7.79 -5.55
N GLY A 97 -12.14 -8.42 -4.59
CA GLY A 97 -10.85 -8.02 -4.04
C GLY A 97 -10.91 -7.81 -2.54
N SER A 98 -12.05 -7.30 -2.05
CA SER A 98 -12.31 -7.02 -0.64
C SER A 98 -13.53 -7.77 -0.07
N ALA A 99 -14.50 -8.11 -0.91
CA ALA A 99 -15.74 -8.78 -0.52
C ALA A 99 -16.21 -9.79 -1.57
N CYS A 100 -17.04 -10.72 -1.15
CA CYS A 100 -17.79 -11.59 -2.06
C CYS A 100 -19.15 -10.95 -2.36
N LEU A 101 -19.45 -10.73 -3.63
CA LEU A 101 -20.71 -10.09 -4.04
C LEU A 101 -21.53 -10.99 -4.96
N SER A 102 -22.85 -10.87 -4.87
CA SER A 102 -23.79 -11.29 -5.90
C SER A 102 -23.83 -10.28 -7.05
N LYS A 103 -24.49 -10.66 -8.15
CA LYS A 103 -24.68 -9.76 -9.29
C LYS A 103 -25.52 -8.53 -8.93
N ALA A 104 -26.47 -8.67 -8.02
CA ALA A 104 -27.35 -7.57 -7.60
C ALA A 104 -26.65 -6.57 -6.66
N GLU A 105 -25.67 -7.02 -5.88
CA GLU A 105 -24.91 -6.17 -4.97
C GLU A 105 -23.80 -5.37 -5.68
N ALA A 106 -23.31 -5.86 -6.84
CA ALA A 106 -22.30 -5.16 -7.63
C ALA A 106 -22.94 -4.06 -8.50
N THR A 107 -23.26 -2.92 -7.89
CA THR A 107 -24.02 -1.83 -8.54
C THR A 107 -23.16 -0.88 -9.37
N SER A 108 -21.84 -0.85 -9.16
CA SER A 108 -20.91 0.06 -9.84
C SER A 108 -19.52 -0.56 -9.96
N CYS A 109 -18.70 -0.08 -10.90
CA CYS A 109 -17.36 -0.58 -11.18
C CYS A 109 -16.38 -0.36 -10.02
N ASP A 110 -16.52 0.73 -9.26
CA ASP A 110 -15.60 1.07 -8.17
C ASP A 110 -15.61 0.07 -7.00
N VAL A 111 -16.67 -0.73 -6.87
CA VAL A 111 -16.72 -1.84 -5.89
C VAL A 111 -15.78 -3.00 -6.26
N LEU A 112 -15.32 -3.06 -7.51
CA LEU A 112 -14.39 -4.07 -8.01
C LEU A 112 -12.94 -3.63 -7.73
N THR A 113 -12.45 -3.96 -6.54
CA THR A 113 -11.11 -3.57 -6.04
C THR A 113 -10.00 -4.57 -6.40
N SER A 114 -10.19 -5.41 -7.41
CA SER A 114 -9.17 -6.31 -7.94
C SER A 114 -9.20 -6.34 -9.46
N GLU A 115 -8.02 -6.35 -10.05
CA GLU A 115 -7.84 -6.36 -11.51
C GLU A 115 -8.56 -7.56 -12.16
N GLY A 116 -8.46 -8.74 -11.55
CA GLY A 116 -9.14 -9.95 -12.04
C GLY A 116 -10.67 -9.86 -12.01
N ALA A 117 -11.26 -9.18 -11.02
CA ALA A 117 -12.69 -8.92 -10.98
C ALA A 117 -13.09 -7.86 -12.02
N CYS A 118 -12.29 -6.81 -12.17
CA CYS A 118 -12.49 -5.76 -13.15
C CYS A 118 -12.49 -6.28 -14.59
N HIS A 119 -11.52 -7.12 -14.97
CA HIS A 119 -11.46 -7.75 -16.29
C HIS A 119 -12.64 -8.69 -16.58
N LYS A 120 -13.31 -9.19 -15.54
CA LYS A 120 -14.49 -10.05 -15.66
C LYS A 120 -15.79 -9.32 -15.32
N SER A 121 -15.77 -7.99 -15.18
CA SER A 121 -16.89 -7.15 -14.77
C SER A 121 -18.18 -7.43 -15.56
N SER A 122 -18.09 -7.41 -16.89
CA SER A 122 -19.25 -7.68 -17.76
C SER A 122 -19.77 -9.11 -17.62
N ALA A 123 -18.88 -10.12 -17.68
CA ALA A 123 -19.29 -11.53 -17.65
C ALA A 123 -19.82 -11.99 -16.29
N LYS A 124 -19.23 -11.50 -15.19
CA LYS A 124 -19.55 -11.94 -13.82
C LYS A 124 -20.60 -11.06 -13.15
N PHE A 125 -20.49 -9.75 -13.34
CA PHE A 125 -21.29 -8.76 -12.62
C PHE A 125 -22.27 -8.00 -13.55
N GLY A 126 -22.15 -8.13 -14.87
CA GLY A 126 -22.99 -7.39 -15.82
C GLY A 126 -22.67 -5.90 -15.87
N LEU A 127 -21.47 -5.49 -15.45
CA LEU A 127 -21.02 -4.11 -15.43
C LEU A 127 -20.16 -3.80 -16.67
N GLU A 128 -20.40 -2.66 -17.31
CA GLU A 128 -19.61 -2.18 -18.44
C GLU A 128 -18.59 -1.11 -18.01
N CYS A 129 -17.51 -1.56 -17.38
CA CYS A 129 -16.45 -0.69 -16.89
C CYS A 129 -15.51 -0.20 -18.00
N ALA A 130 -14.87 0.96 -17.78
CA ALA A 130 -13.78 1.44 -18.64
C ALA A 130 -12.55 0.53 -18.54
N GLY A 131 -12.24 0.03 -17.34
CA GLY A 131 -11.11 -0.87 -17.09
C GLY A 131 -10.46 -0.64 -15.73
N TRP A 132 -9.32 -1.27 -15.51
CA TRP A 132 -8.62 -1.23 -14.23
C TRP A 132 -7.82 0.08 -14.07
N GLY A 133 -8.09 0.84 -13.01
CA GLY A 133 -7.42 2.10 -12.71
C GLY A 133 -6.15 1.97 -11.86
N GLY A 134 -5.81 0.76 -11.41
CA GLY A 134 -4.65 0.48 -10.56
C GLY A 134 -5.01 0.06 -9.13
N SER A 135 -6.10 0.59 -8.59
CA SER A 135 -6.62 0.23 -7.26
C SER A 135 -8.09 -0.21 -7.27
N VAL A 136 -8.87 0.31 -8.22
CA VAL A 136 -10.27 -0.01 -8.44
C VAL A 136 -10.56 -0.08 -9.93
N CYS A 137 -11.64 -0.76 -10.30
CA CYS A 137 -12.19 -0.68 -11.66
C CYS A 137 -12.89 0.67 -11.85
N LEU A 138 -12.74 1.24 -13.03
CA LEU A 138 -13.24 2.58 -13.34
C LEU A 138 -14.48 2.52 -14.22
N GLU A 139 -15.41 3.42 -13.95
CA GLU A 139 -16.57 3.69 -14.81
C GLU A 139 -16.15 4.34 -16.13
N LYS A 140 -16.99 4.21 -17.16
CA LYS A 140 -16.83 4.97 -18.41
C LYS A 140 -16.92 6.47 -18.12
N GLY A 141 -15.91 7.23 -18.55
CA GLY A 141 -15.82 8.67 -18.29
C GLY A 141 -15.35 9.03 -16.88
N ALA A 142 -14.78 8.09 -16.12
CA ALA A 142 -14.16 8.40 -14.82
C ALA A 142 -13.06 9.46 -14.95
N GLU A 143 -12.84 10.22 -13.88
CA GLU A 143 -11.78 11.22 -13.83
C GLU A 143 -10.39 10.57 -13.83
N ALA A 144 -9.42 11.21 -14.50
CA ALA A 144 -8.02 10.78 -14.49
C ALA A 144 -7.45 10.65 -13.06
N SER A 145 -7.90 11.46 -12.11
CA SER A 145 -7.51 11.42 -10.69
C SER A 145 -7.74 10.06 -10.02
N LYS A 146 -8.64 9.24 -10.58
CA LYS A 146 -8.93 7.88 -10.10
C LYS A 146 -7.95 6.83 -10.61
N ILE A 147 -7.10 7.16 -11.56
CA ILE A 147 -6.04 6.27 -12.05
C ILE A 147 -4.85 6.39 -11.10
N THR A 148 -4.59 5.33 -10.32
CA THR A 148 -3.55 5.27 -9.28
C THR A 148 -2.34 4.42 -9.70
N SER A 149 -2.24 4.06 -10.97
CA SER A 149 -1.07 3.35 -11.54
C SER A 149 -0.40 4.21 -12.60
N GLU A 150 0.90 4.45 -12.47
CA GLU A 150 1.69 5.24 -13.40
C GLU A 150 1.67 4.64 -14.82
N SER A 151 1.78 3.31 -14.95
CA SER A 151 1.79 2.63 -16.25
C SER A 151 0.44 2.66 -16.96
N ILE A 152 -0.65 2.76 -16.19
CA ILE A 152 -2.01 2.97 -16.73
C ILE A 152 -2.20 4.44 -17.09
N CYS A 153 -1.77 5.37 -16.23
CA CYS A 153 -1.83 6.81 -16.47
C CYS A 153 -1.14 7.20 -17.79
N ALA A 154 0.05 6.64 -18.06
CA ALA A 154 0.80 6.89 -19.30
C ALA A 154 0.07 6.46 -20.59
N ARG A 155 -0.93 5.57 -20.50
CA ARG A 155 -1.74 5.08 -21.63
C ARG A 155 -3.24 5.27 -21.38
N SER A 156 -3.61 6.21 -20.52
CA SER A 156 -4.98 6.38 -20.02
C SER A 156 -5.99 6.67 -21.14
N ALA A 157 -5.61 7.49 -22.12
CA ALA A 157 -6.46 7.80 -23.27
C ALA A 157 -6.73 6.56 -24.14
N GLU A 158 -5.71 5.77 -24.44
CA GLU A 158 -5.84 4.55 -25.27
C GLU A 158 -6.53 3.41 -24.51
N ALA A 159 -6.12 3.16 -23.27
CA ALA A 159 -6.54 1.98 -22.52
C ALA A 159 -7.93 2.14 -21.89
N LEU A 160 -8.30 3.36 -21.50
CA LEU A 160 -9.51 3.64 -20.72
C LEU A 160 -10.41 4.70 -21.36
N GLY A 161 -9.96 5.39 -22.42
CA GLY A 161 -10.68 6.55 -22.98
C GLY A 161 -10.68 7.77 -22.05
N ILE A 162 -9.69 7.88 -21.15
CA ILE A 162 -9.60 8.95 -20.14
C ILE A 162 -8.40 9.83 -20.45
N GLU A 163 -8.65 11.08 -20.84
CA GLU A 163 -7.60 12.08 -21.08
C GLU A 163 -6.94 12.50 -19.76
N SER A 164 -5.60 12.58 -19.77
CA SER A 164 -4.83 13.00 -18.61
C SER A 164 -3.69 13.94 -18.98
N ALA A 165 -3.29 14.76 -18.01
CA ALA A 165 -2.12 15.64 -18.14
C ALA A 165 -0.80 14.98 -17.74
N GLY A 166 -0.84 13.72 -17.30
CA GLY A 166 0.33 12.96 -16.87
C GLY A 166 0.30 12.55 -15.39
N TRP A 167 1.34 11.85 -14.96
CA TRP A 167 1.44 11.30 -13.60
C TRP A 167 1.91 12.34 -12.59
N SER A 168 1.22 12.41 -11.44
CA SER A 168 1.55 13.34 -10.35
C SER A 168 2.57 12.78 -9.35
N GLY A 169 2.72 11.46 -9.31
CA GLY A 169 3.47 10.74 -8.28
C GLY A 169 2.61 9.72 -7.53
N SER A 170 1.31 9.96 -7.42
CA SER A 170 0.35 9.10 -6.70
C SER A 170 -0.93 8.81 -7.49
N SER A 171 -1.27 9.70 -8.42
CA SER A 171 -2.43 9.56 -9.30
C SER A 171 -2.18 10.27 -10.64
N CYS A 172 -3.03 10.02 -11.62
CA CYS A 172 -3.01 10.74 -12.88
C CYS A 172 -3.66 12.12 -12.73
N LEU A 173 -3.10 13.14 -13.36
CA LEU A 173 -3.63 14.50 -13.33
C LEU A 173 -4.71 14.68 -14.39
N LYS A 174 -5.79 15.38 -14.02
CA LYS A 174 -6.84 15.78 -14.96
C LYS A 174 -6.28 16.74 -16.01
N ALA A 175 -6.70 16.57 -17.26
CA ALA A 175 -6.34 17.48 -18.35
C ALA A 175 -6.74 18.92 -18.01
N GLY A 176 -5.82 19.87 -18.17
CA GLY A 176 -6.06 21.30 -17.92
C GLY A 176 -5.99 21.76 -16.46
N GLU A 177 -5.88 20.85 -15.48
CA GLU A 177 -5.85 21.19 -14.04
C GLU A 177 -4.51 20.84 -13.36
N VAL A 178 -3.40 21.05 -14.07
CA VAL A 178 -2.07 20.81 -13.51
C VAL A 178 -1.69 21.95 -12.58
N LYS A 179 -1.58 21.66 -11.28
CA LYS A 179 -1.05 22.57 -10.26
C LYS A 179 0.19 21.96 -9.62
N CYS A 180 1.11 22.80 -9.15
CA CYS A 180 2.31 22.32 -8.47
C CYS A 180 1.96 21.48 -7.23
N SER A 181 1.02 21.93 -6.41
CA SER A 181 0.58 21.19 -5.20
C SER A 181 0.00 19.80 -5.51
N ALA A 182 -0.45 19.55 -6.73
CA ALA A 182 -0.93 18.23 -7.10
C ALA A 182 0.22 17.22 -7.33
N ILE A 183 1.46 17.67 -7.48
CA ILE A 183 2.64 16.82 -7.74
C ILE A 183 3.22 16.33 -6.41
N THR A 184 3.10 15.03 -6.15
CA THR A 184 3.50 14.39 -4.88
C THR A 184 4.78 13.56 -5.01
N HIS A 185 5.54 13.71 -6.10
CA HIS A 185 6.83 13.03 -6.28
C HIS A 185 7.95 14.02 -6.62
N ALA A 186 9.03 14.01 -5.84
CA ALA A 186 10.14 14.97 -5.96
C ALA A 186 10.79 14.98 -7.35
N GLY A 187 10.97 13.80 -7.96
CA GLY A 187 11.53 13.69 -9.32
C GLY A 187 10.64 14.32 -10.38
N ILE A 188 9.32 14.23 -10.22
CA ILE A 188 8.35 14.86 -11.15
C ILE A 188 8.34 16.36 -10.93
N CYS A 189 8.37 16.82 -9.67
CA CYS A 189 8.44 18.23 -9.31
C CYS A 189 9.66 18.93 -9.92
N ARG A 190 10.83 18.27 -9.88
CA ARG A 190 12.07 18.79 -10.48
C ARG A 190 11.94 19.02 -11.99
N ASP A 191 11.26 18.11 -12.67
CA ASP A 191 11.13 18.09 -14.13
C ASP A 191 9.72 18.53 -14.59
N ALA A 192 8.97 19.21 -13.72
CA ALA A 192 7.53 19.48 -13.90
C ALA A 192 7.22 20.30 -15.15
N LYS A 193 8.10 21.24 -15.51
CA LYS A 193 7.94 22.05 -16.73
C LYS A 193 8.03 21.20 -18.00
N ALA A 194 8.95 20.23 -18.02
CA ALA A 194 9.14 19.37 -19.17
C ALA A 194 8.07 18.27 -19.26
N ARG A 195 7.66 17.71 -18.10
CA ARG A 195 6.71 16.60 -18.03
C ARG A 195 5.25 17.05 -18.10
N LEU A 196 4.92 18.14 -17.43
CA LEU A 196 3.54 18.55 -17.15
C LEU A 196 3.25 20.01 -17.58
N GLY A 197 4.22 20.71 -18.17
CA GLY A 197 4.06 22.09 -18.63
C GLY A 197 3.97 23.15 -17.52
N VAL A 198 4.15 22.79 -16.25
CA VAL A 198 4.02 23.72 -15.12
C VAL A 198 5.37 24.12 -14.52
N SER A 199 5.52 25.41 -14.21
CA SER A 199 6.74 25.94 -13.60
C SER A 199 6.58 26.06 -12.09
N CYS A 200 7.18 25.11 -11.36
CA CYS A 200 7.12 25.07 -9.91
C CYS A 200 8.38 25.65 -9.25
N ALA A 201 8.22 26.13 -8.01
CA ALA A 201 9.29 26.71 -7.21
C ALA A 201 10.28 25.67 -6.72
N GLY A 202 9.79 24.53 -6.24
CA GLY A 202 10.61 23.52 -5.61
C GLY A 202 9.81 22.48 -4.84
N TRP A 203 10.53 21.59 -4.14
CA TRP A 203 9.96 20.48 -3.39
C TRP A 203 9.88 20.82 -1.89
N SER A 204 8.71 20.59 -1.28
CA SER A 204 8.47 20.84 0.15
C SER A 204 8.83 19.68 1.08
N GLY A 205 9.07 18.48 0.52
CA GLY A 205 9.18 17.24 1.29
C GLY A 205 8.01 16.31 1.04
N ALA A 206 6.81 16.87 0.85
CA ALA A 206 5.58 16.13 0.59
C ALA A 206 4.97 16.42 -0.78
N GLU A 207 5.11 17.65 -1.28
CA GLU A 207 4.52 18.11 -2.54
C GLU A 207 5.38 19.17 -3.23
N CYS A 208 5.05 19.48 -4.48
CA CYS A 208 5.70 20.55 -5.23
C CYS A 208 5.04 21.90 -4.92
N LEU A 209 5.86 22.93 -4.68
CA LEU A 209 5.38 24.26 -4.31
C LEU A 209 5.17 25.12 -5.56
N ALA A 210 4.06 25.85 -5.58
CA ALA A 210 3.87 26.98 -6.48
C ALA A 210 4.81 28.14 -6.07
N LYS A 211 5.01 29.12 -6.96
CA LYS A 211 5.96 30.23 -6.70
C LYS A 211 5.47 31.13 -5.58
N GLU A 212 4.18 31.38 -5.56
CA GLU A 212 3.46 32.18 -4.57
C GLU A 212 3.44 31.54 -3.17
N ASP A 213 3.49 30.22 -3.08
CA ASP A 213 3.41 29.48 -1.80
C ASP A 213 4.78 29.16 -1.20
N ALA A 214 5.86 29.39 -1.95
CA ALA A 214 7.20 28.96 -1.60
C ALA A 214 7.91 30.02 -0.74
N THR A 215 8.29 29.60 0.47
CA THR A 215 9.18 30.34 1.38
C THR A 215 10.46 29.56 1.58
N CYS A 216 11.53 30.21 2.07
CA CYS A 216 12.80 29.53 2.32
C CYS A 216 12.62 28.31 3.24
N GLU A 217 11.82 28.42 4.30
CA GLU A 217 11.62 27.35 5.30
C GLU A 217 10.95 26.10 4.72
N LYS A 218 10.14 26.28 3.67
CA LYS A 218 9.47 25.16 3.00
C LYS A 218 10.38 24.41 2.04
N LEU A 219 11.56 24.92 1.70
CA LEU A 219 12.48 24.24 0.78
C LEU A 219 13.35 23.24 1.55
N VAL A 220 13.07 21.95 1.41
CA VAL A 220 13.74 20.90 2.21
C VAL A 220 14.95 20.26 1.53
N THR A 221 15.36 20.76 0.36
CA THR A 221 16.53 20.21 -0.34
C THR A 221 17.56 21.30 -0.64
N LYS A 222 18.82 21.02 -0.30
CA LYS A 222 19.95 21.92 -0.51
C LYS A 222 20.03 22.49 -1.95
N PRO A 223 19.95 21.67 -3.02
CA PRO A 223 20.06 22.20 -4.39
C PRO A 223 18.94 23.16 -4.79
N ILE A 224 17.76 23.05 -4.16
CA ILE A 224 16.63 23.96 -4.40
C ILE A 224 16.83 25.24 -3.59
N CYS A 225 17.28 25.13 -2.34
CA CYS A 225 17.61 26.29 -1.49
C CYS A 225 18.66 27.20 -2.13
N GLU A 226 19.75 26.61 -2.65
CA GLU A 226 20.84 27.36 -3.32
C GLU A 226 20.36 28.08 -4.60
N LYS A 227 19.23 27.67 -5.16
CA LYS A 227 18.61 28.28 -6.35
C LYS A 227 17.35 29.08 -6.02
N ALA A 228 17.07 29.34 -4.73
CA ALA A 228 15.83 29.98 -4.29
C ALA A 228 15.64 31.37 -4.92
N TYR A 229 16.69 32.17 -5.05
CA TYR A 229 16.58 33.50 -5.67
C TYR A 229 16.07 33.42 -7.11
N ALA A 230 16.62 32.50 -7.92
CA ALA A 230 16.19 32.31 -9.31
C ALA A 230 14.77 31.71 -9.41
N LYS A 231 14.34 30.93 -8.42
CA LYS A 231 13.05 30.22 -8.43
C LYS A 231 11.90 31.04 -7.86
N ILE A 232 12.12 31.65 -6.70
CA ILE A 232 11.09 32.31 -5.86
C ILE A 232 11.40 33.77 -5.58
N GLY A 233 12.56 34.30 -6.00
CA GLY A 233 12.94 35.70 -5.76
C GLY A 233 13.34 36.00 -4.31
N ALA A 234 13.59 34.98 -3.48
CA ALA A 234 14.00 35.12 -2.09
C ALA A 234 15.47 34.74 -1.91
N THR A 235 16.17 35.49 -1.07
CA THR A 235 17.54 35.17 -0.63
C THR A 235 17.46 34.18 0.53
N CYS A 236 17.80 32.92 0.25
CA CYS A 236 17.80 31.84 1.23
C CYS A 236 19.22 31.27 1.41
N ALA A 237 19.52 30.80 2.61
CA ALA A 237 20.75 30.09 2.94
C ALA A 237 20.44 28.70 3.52
N TRP A 238 21.23 27.71 3.13
CA TRP A 238 21.14 26.35 3.69
C TRP A 238 21.94 26.27 5.00
N THR A 239 21.28 25.97 6.12
CA THR A 239 21.91 25.93 7.46
C THR A 239 22.46 24.56 7.85
N GLY A 240 22.49 23.60 6.92
CA GLY A 240 22.96 22.23 7.13
C GLY A 240 21.80 21.23 7.11
N ASP A 241 20.73 21.52 7.84
CA ASP A 241 19.53 20.70 7.99
C ASP A 241 18.29 21.24 7.26
N ARG A 242 18.22 22.57 7.07
CA ARG A 242 17.09 23.24 6.44
C ARG A 242 17.52 24.47 5.64
N CYS A 243 16.59 24.94 4.82
CA CYS A 243 16.70 26.22 4.15
C CYS A 243 16.05 27.31 5.03
N ALA A 244 16.69 28.46 5.17
CA ALA A 244 16.19 29.58 5.96
C ALA A 244 16.44 30.91 5.22
N PRO A 245 15.70 31.98 5.54
CA PRO A 245 16.01 33.31 5.03
C PRO A 245 17.45 33.70 5.37
N ASP A 246 18.18 34.25 4.39
CA ASP A 246 19.53 34.73 4.63
C ASP A 246 19.51 36.05 5.40
N ASN A 247 19.61 35.97 6.72
CA ASN A 247 19.64 37.14 7.61
C ASN A 247 21.00 37.85 7.61
N ALA A 248 21.98 37.45 6.79
CA ALA A 248 23.32 38.05 6.76
C ALA A 248 23.32 39.55 6.36
N GLY A 249 22.17 40.10 5.94
CA GLY A 249 21.95 41.53 5.71
C GLY A 249 21.52 42.34 6.94
N VAL A 250 21.04 41.72 8.03
CA VAL A 250 20.79 42.44 9.29
C VAL A 250 22.08 42.49 10.07
N LYS A 251 23.01 43.33 9.63
CA LYS A 251 24.05 43.84 10.52
C LYS A 251 23.32 44.58 11.63
N PHE A 252 23.12 43.93 12.78
CA PHE A 252 22.87 44.63 14.03
C PHE A 252 24.00 45.64 14.17
N ALA A 253 23.70 46.91 13.88
CA ALA A 253 24.52 48.03 14.30
C ALA A 253 24.54 47.96 15.83
N ARG A 254 25.53 47.25 16.40
CA ARG A 254 25.87 47.38 17.80
C ARG A 254 26.17 48.85 18.00
N GLY A 255 25.32 49.50 18.80
CA GLY A 255 25.44 50.90 19.17
C GLY A 255 26.87 51.21 19.59
N GLN A 256 27.40 52.29 19.00
CA GLN A 256 28.51 53.04 19.56
C GLN A 256 28.06 53.71 20.86
#